data_AF-A0A343W0D6-F1
#
_entry.id   AF-A0A343W0D6-F1
#
_cell.length_a   1.000
_cell.length_b   1.000
_cell.length_c   1.000
_cell.angle_alpha   90.00
_cell.angle_beta   90.00
_cell.angle_gamma   90.00
#
_symmetry.space_group_name_H-M   'P 1'
#
loop_
_entity.id
_entity.type
_entity.pdbx_description
1 polymer ?
#
loop_
_entity_poly.entity_id
_entity_poly.type
_entity_poly.pdbx_seq_one_letter_code
_entity_poly.pdbx_strand_id
1 'polypeptide(L)'
;RDLFYAIWVPDLFMKRVKANDKWTLMCPNECPGLSDTWGEEFEKLYTKYEEEDFGKKTILAQDLWFAILQSQIETGTPYMLYKDSCNAKSNQQNLGTIKCSNLCCEIVEYTSKDEVAVCNLASIALGKLVDVENRKFDFKKLRDITRIITRNLDKIIERNYYPVKEAEYSNKRHRPIGIGVQGLADAFMLLRYPYESDEAKELNKRIFETMYYSALEMSVELAIQYGKYETYEGSPTSKGLLQFDLWNAKVDNN
;
A
#
# COMPACT_ATOMS: atom_id res chain seq x y z
N ARG A 1 -0.51 19.48 19.67
CA ARG A 1 0.46 18.69 18.86
C ARG A 1 -0.28 17.45 18.38
N ASP A 2 -1.43 17.65 17.73
CA ASP A 2 -2.49 16.63 17.65
C ASP A 2 -2.60 16.03 16.24
N LEU A 3 -1.67 16.42 15.37
CA LEU A 3 -1.52 15.89 14.02
C LEU A 3 -0.37 14.88 13.98
N PHE A 4 -0.51 13.88 13.12
CA PHE A 4 0.55 12.96 12.75
C PHE A 4 1.17 13.42 11.42
N TYR A 5 2.48 13.29 11.31
CA TYR A 5 3.23 13.72 10.14
C TYR A 5 3.74 12.52 9.36
N ALA A 6 3.65 12.59 8.03
CA ALA A 6 4.17 11.60 7.11
C ALA A 6 4.82 12.32 5.93
N ILE A 7 5.81 11.67 5.30
CA ILE A 7 6.43 12.16 4.07
C ILE A 7 6.22 11.16 2.93
N TRP A 8 5.81 11.69 1.78
CA TRP A 8 5.56 10.96 0.54
C TRP A 8 6.77 11.12 -0.38
N VAL A 9 7.71 10.18 -0.26
CA VAL A 9 9.09 10.31 -0.72
C VAL A 9 9.24 9.81 -2.16
N PRO A 10 9.64 10.66 -3.13
CA PRO A 10 10.02 10.20 -4.47
C PRO A 10 11.41 9.52 -4.43
N ASP A 11 11.62 8.55 -5.30
CA ASP A 11 12.88 7.82 -5.46
C ASP A 11 14.05 8.78 -5.75
N LEU A 12 13.79 9.85 -6.50
CA LEU A 12 14.78 10.90 -6.79
C LEU A 12 15.40 11.49 -5.53
N PHE A 13 14.60 11.74 -4.48
CA PHE A 13 15.13 12.28 -3.23
C PHE A 13 16.12 11.29 -2.61
N MET A 14 15.77 10.00 -2.56
CA MET A 14 16.65 8.96 -2.02
C MET A 14 17.92 8.77 -2.88
N LYS A 15 17.80 8.85 -4.21
CA LYS A 15 18.96 8.85 -5.13
C LYS A 15 19.92 9.99 -4.80
N ARG A 16 19.41 11.22 -4.60
CA ARG A 16 20.22 12.39 -4.29
C ARG A 16 20.84 12.38 -2.88
N VAL A 17 20.12 11.89 -1.88
CA VAL A 17 20.68 11.67 -0.52
C VAL A 17 21.88 10.72 -0.60
N LYS A 18 21.73 9.60 -1.32
CA LYS A 18 22.80 8.60 -1.49
C LYS A 18 24.02 9.16 -2.24
N ALA A 19 23.79 9.99 -3.25
CA ALA A 19 24.85 10.61 -4.05
C ALA A 19 25.49 11.85 -3.38
N ASN A 20 24.95 12.31 -2.24
CA ASN A 20 25.29 13.59 -1.62
C ASN A 20 25.08 14.80 -2.57
N ASP A 21 24.01 14.72 -3.37
CA ASP A 21 23.63 15.75 -4.33
C ASP A 21 22.75 16.84 -3.71
N LYS A 22 22.46 17.87 -4.50
CA LYS A 22 21.57 18.98 -4.13
C LYS A 22 20.10 18.59 -4.25
N TRP A 23 19.26 19.14 -3.39
CA TRP A 23 17.80 19.05 -3.45
C TRP A 23 17.18 20.44 -3.51
N THR A 24 16.21 20.64 -4.40
CA THR A 24 15.54 21.92 -4.61
C THR A 24 14.14 21.93 -4.00
N LEU A 25 13.88 22.89 -3.13
CA LEU A 25 12.58 23.14 -2.53
C LEU A 25 11.76 24.03 -3.49
N MET A 26 10.55 23.59 -3.83
CA MET A 26 9.71 24.22 -4.85
C MET A 26 8.35 24.64 -4.29
N CYS A 27 7.77 25.68 -4.87
CA CYS A 27 6.41 26.12 -4.56
C CYS A 27 5.44 25.42 -5.52
N PRO A 28 4.39 24.71 -5.05
CA PRO A 28 3.48 23.99 -5.94
C PRO A 28 2.67 24.89 -6.89
N ASN A 29 2.54 26.18 -6.59
CA ASN A 29 1.91 27.15 -7.49
C ASN A 29 2.81 27.53 -8.69
N GLU A 30 4.13 27.50 -8.51
CA GLU A 30 5.11 27.83 -9.55
C GLU A 30 5.62 26.57 -10.27
N CYS A 31 5.64 25.44 -9.58
CA CYS A 31 6.01 24.13 -10.09
C CYS A 31 4.80 23.15 -9.99
N PRO A 32 3.70 23.40 -10.74
CA PRO A 32 2.51 22.56 -10.68
C PRO A 32 2.76 21.14 -11.22
N GLY A 33 1.93 20.18 -10.81
CA GLY A 33 1.96 18.81 -11.35
C GLY A 33 2.99 17.85 -10.73
N LEU A 34 3.89 18.32 -9.85
CA LEU A 34 4.83 17.45 -9.15
C LEU A 34 4.14 16.41 -8.25
N SER A 35 3.00 16.74 -7.66
CA SER A 35 2.17 15.79 -6.88
C SER A 35 1.29 14.91 -7.76
N ASP A 36 1.13 15.25 -9.04
CA ASP A 36 0.27 14.55 -10.01
C ASP A 36 1.05 13.60 -10.94
N THR A 37 2.37 13.53 -10.78
CA THR A 37 3.29 12.65 -11.54
C THR A 37 4.11 11.80 -10.58
N TRP A 38 4.66 10.67 -11.03
CA TRP A 38 5.54 9.80 -10.22
C TRP A 38 6.61 9.14 -11.11
N GLY A 39 7.61 8.50 -10.51
CA GLY A 39 8.67 7.81 -11.22
C GLY A 39 9.43 8.71 -12.20
N GLU A 40 9.68 8.21 -13.42
CA GLU A 40 10.41 8.97 -14.43
C GLU A 40 9.73 10.28 -14.85
N GLU A 41 8.40 10.33 -14.85
CA GLU A 41 7.67 11.55 -15.21
C GLU A 41 7.88 12.64 -14.17
N PHE A 42 7.85 12.26 -12.89
CA PHE A 42 8.21 13.17 -11.80
C PHE A 42 9.66 13.63 -11.91
N GLU A 43 10.59 12.71 -12.17
CA GLU A 43 12.00 13.06 -12.30
C GLU A 43 12.25 14.08 -13.41
N LYS A 44 11.71 13.84 -14.60
CA LYS A 44 11.83 14.75 -15.75
C LYS A 44 11.22 16.12 -15.46
N LEU A 45 10.02 16.15 -14.84
CA LEU A 45 9.35 17.41 -14.52
C LEU A 45 10.09 18.20 -13.45
N TYR A 46 10.56 17.51 -12.40
CA TYR A 46 11.32 18.13 -11.32
C TYR A 46 12.65 18.70 -11.81
N THR A 47 13.42 17.94 -12.60
CA THR A 47 14.70 18.43 -13.14
C THR A 47 14.50 19.58 -14.12
N LYS A 48 13.44 19.54 -14.94
CA LYS A 48 13.07 20.65 -15.81
C LYS A 48 12.87 21.94 -15.02
N TYR A 49 12.14 21.89 -13.89
CA TYR A 49 11.94 23.07 -13.05
C TYR A 49 13.23 23.57 -12.39
N GLU A 50 14.20 22.69 -12.12
CA GLU A 50 15.53 23.10 -11.68
C GLU A 50 16.32 23.79 -12.79
N GLU A 51 16.28 23.27 -14.02
CA GLU A 51 16.96 23.86 -15.19
C GLU A 51 16.39 25.23 -15.58
N GLU A 52 15.09 25.42 -15.40
CA GLU A 52 14.37 26.67 -15.66
C GLU A 52 14.42 27.66 -14.47
N ASP A 53 15.16 27.35 -13.39
CA ASP A 53 15.35 28.19 -12.20
C ASP A 53 14.04 28.57 -11.46
N PHE A 54 13.05 27.66 -11.47
CA PHE A 54 11.80 27.82 -10.70
C PHE A 54 11.94 27.42 -9.22
N GLY A 55 13.12 26.95 -8.81
CA GLY A 55 13.42 26.56 -7.44
C GLY A 55 13.38 27.73 -6.45
N LYS A 56 12.79 27.55 -5.26
CA LYS A 56 12.82 28.57 -4.20
C LYS A 56 14.12 28.55 -3.41
N LYS A 57 14.64 27.36 -3.16
CA LYS A 57 15.86 27.17 -2.39
C LYS A 57 16.47 25.82 -2.72
N THR A 58 17.75 25.81 -3.07
CA THR A 58 18.52 24.58 -3.23
C THR A 58 19.40 24.35 -2.00
N ILE A 59 19.35 23.15 -1.45
CA ILE A 59 20.08 22.68 -0.26
C ILE A 59 20.83 21.39 -0.60
N LEU A 60 21.67 20.87 0.31
CA LEU A 60 22.14 19.50 0.18
C LEU A 60 21.00 18.54 0.55
N ALA A 61 20.83 17.46 -0.21
CA ALA A 61 19.80 16.46 0.08
C ALA A 61 20.03 15.83 1.47
N GLN A 62 21.30 15.64 1.86
CA GLN A 62 21.65 15.10 3.17
C GLN A 62 21.26 16.02 4.33
N ASP A 63 21.26 17.34 4.15
CA ASP A 63 20.81 18.27 5.20
C ASP A 63 19.33 18.05 5.54
N LEU A 64 18.49 17.87 4.51
CA LEU A 64 17.08 17.56 4.70
C LEU A 64 16.89 16.15 5.30
N TRP A 65 17.71 15.19 4.86
CA TRP A 65 17.72 13.85 5.43
C TRP A 65 18.05 13.86 6.94
N PHE A 66 19.08 14.61 7.35
CA PHE A 66 19.42 14.75 8.77
C PHE A 66 18.28 15.40 9.57
N ALA A 67 17.58 16.40 9.00
CA ALA A 67 16.42 16.99 9.66
C ALA A 67 15.27 15.98 9.84
N ILE A 68 15.02 15.11 8.85
CA ILE A 68 14.03 14.02 8.95
C ILE A 68 14.43 13.05 10.07
N LEU A 69 15.68 12.61 10.08
CA LEU A 69 16.20 11.70 11.11
C LEU A 69 16.11 12.30 12.51
N GLN A 70 16.49 13.58 12.67
CA GLN A 70 16.39 14.28 13.95
C GLN A 70 14.95 14.31 14.46
N SER A 71 13.97 14.63 13.60
CA SER A 71 12.55 14.57 13.96
C SER A 71 12.11 13.17 14.37
N GLN A 72 12.56 12.13 13.66
CA GLN A 72 12.24 10.74 13.96
C GLN A 72 12.84 10.29 15.30
N ILE A 73 14.05 10.72 15.62
CA ILE A 73 14.69 10.45 16.92
C ILE A 73 13.91 11.13 18.05
N GLU A 74 13.48 12.37 17.86
CA GLU A 74 12.79 13.14 18.90
C GLU A 74 11.33 12.72 19.10
N THR A 75 10.65 12.29 18.04
CA THR A 75 9.17 12.15 18.06
C THR A 75 8.65 10.81 17.55
N GLY A 76 9.50 9.98 16.93
CA GLY A 76 9.09 8.80 16.18
C GLY A 76 8.45 9.11 14.82
N THR A 77 8.37 10.39 14.40
CA THR A 77 7.73 10.85 13.16
C THR A 77 8.64 11.84 12.40
N PRO A 78 8.51 12.03 11.08
CA PRO A 78 7.41 11.58 10.23
C PRO A 78 7.47 10.09 9.83
N TYR A 79 6.29 9.53 9.51
CA TYR A 79 6.21 8.28 8.78
C TYR A 79 6.86 8.41 7.39
N MET A 80 7.43 7.32 6.90
CA MET A 80 8.13 7.26 5.62
C MET A 80 7.36 6.39 4.65
N LEU A 81 6.93 6.94 3.52
CA LEU A 81 6.29 6.18 2.46
C LEU A 81 6.91 6.52 1.11
N TYR A 82 7.19 5.50 0.30
CA TYR A 82 7.88 5.67 -0.97
C TYR A 82 6.88 5.80 -2.12
N LYS A 83 6.65 7.05 -2.54
CA LYS A 83 5.66 7.45 -3.55
C LYS A 83 5.71 6.60 -4.81
N ASP A 84 6.89 6.44 -5.37
CA ASP A 84 7.05 5.78 -6.67
C ASP A 84 6.81 4.28 -6.55
N SER A 85 7.25 3.66 -5.45
CA SER A 85 6.91 2.27 -5.12
C SER A 85 5.41 2.07 -4.92
N CYS A 86 4.73 2.98 -4.21
CA CYS A 86 3.30 2.91 -3.98
C CYS A 86 2.50 3.04 -5.28
N ASN A 87 2.89 3.96 -6.17
CA ASN A 87 2.21 4.16 -7.45
C ASN A 87 2.48 3.03 -8.45
N ALA A 88 3.75 2.62 -8.62
CA ALA A 88 4.14 1.58 -9.57
C ALA A 88 3.48 0.23 -9.31
N LYS A 89 3.22 -0.08 -8.03
CA LYS A 89 2.77 -1.39 -7.55
C LYS A 89 1.33 -1.35 -7.01
N SER A 90 0.54 -0.37 -7.45
CA SER A 90 -0.88 -0.30 -7.14
C SER A 90 -1.72 -0.80 -8.32
N ASN A 91 -2.76 -1.58 -8.00
CA ASN A 91 -3.78 -1.94 -8.99
C ASN A 91 -4.66 -0.74 -9.39
N GLN A 92 -4.61 0.36 -8.64
CA GLN A 92 -5.34 1.60 -8.91
C GLN A 92 -4.52 2.63 -9.72
N GLN A 93 -3.33 2.27 -10.19
CA GLN A 93 -2.49 3.19 -10.98
C GLN A 93 -3.16 3.66 -12.29
N ASN A 94 -4.22 2.97 -12.75
CA ASN A 94 -5.04 3.39 -13.89
C ASN A 94 -5.94 4.60 -13.58
N LEU A 95 -6.13 4.97 -12.31
CA LEU A 95 -6.96 6.11 -11.90
C LEU A 95 -6.21 7.44 -11.93
N GLY A 96 -4.88 7.39 -11.84
CA GLY A 96 -3.99 8.54 -11.72
C GLY A 96 -2.98 8.37 -10.59
N THR A 97 -2.23 9.44 -10.31
CA THR A 97 -1.21 9.43 -9.25
C THR A 97 -1.84 9.41 -7.87
N ILE A 98 -1.48 8.40 -7.07
CA ILE A 98 -1.81 8.29 -5.64
C ILE A 98 -0.93 9.25 -4.85
N LYS A 99 -1.57 10.11 -4.06
CA LYS A 99 -0.95 11.30 -3.45
C LYS A 99 -0.59 11.14 -1.98
N CYS A 100 -1.15 10.15 -1.30
CA CYS A 100 -0.89 9.86 0.09
C CYS A 100 -1.29 8.43 0.45
N SER A 101 -1.03 8.06 1.71
CA SER A 101 -1.63 6.91 2.37
C SER A 101 -2.64 7.41 3.42
N ASN A 102 -3.07 6.53 4.32
CA ASN A 102 -3.94 6.84 5.45
C ASN A 102 -3.15 7.11 6.74
N LEU A 103 -3.86 7.22 7.86
CA LEU A 103 -3.32 7.47 9.20
C LEU A 103 -2.27 6.44 9.65
N CYS A 104 -2.45 5.17 9.27
CA CYS A 104 -1.65 4.05 9.75
C CYS A 104 -0.67 3.49 8.70
N CYS A 105 -0.55 4.16 7.55
CA CYS A 105 0.40 3.88 6.47
C CYS A 105 0.22 2.55 5.70
N GLU A 106 -0.88 1.83 5.91
CA GLU A 106 -1.16 0.54 5.27
C GLU A 106 -2.04 0.66 4.02
N ILE A 107 -2.81 1.74 3.88
CA ILE A 107 -3.74 1.92 2.76
C ILE A 107 -3.18 2.88 1.73
N VAL A 108 -3.13 2.43 0.48
CA VAL A 108 -2.61 3.18 -0.66
C VAL A 108 -3.69 3.18 -1.74
N GLU A 109 -4.57 4.17 -1.66
CA GLU A 109 -5.74 4.32 -2.52
C GLU A 109 -5.75 5.69 -3.18
N TYR A 110 -6.31 5.76 -4.39
CA TYR A 110 -6.44 7.00 -5.13
C TYR A 110 -7.43 7.96 -4.44
N THR A 111 -7.09 9.25 -4.48
CA THR A 111 -7.93 10.34 -3.95
C THR A 111 -7.91 11.50 -4.93
N SER A 112 -9.03 12.20 -5.05
CA SER A 112 -9.14 13.40 -5.88
C SER A 112 -9.99 14.45 -5.19
N LYS A 113 -10.30 15.55 -5.89
CA LYS A 113 -11.25 16.54 -5.39
C LYS A 113 -12.63 15.94 -5.12
N ASP A 114 -13.02 14.94 -5.91
CA ASP A 114 -14.36 14.36 -5.91
C ASP A 114 -14.39 12.96 -5.26
N GLU A 115 -13.24 12.45 -4.81
CA GLU A 115 -13.07 11.09 -4.27
C GLU A 115 -12.28 11.10 -2.97
N VAL A 116 -12.92 10.64 -1.90
CA VAL A 116 -12.29 10.37 -0.61
C VAL A 116 -12.20 8.86 -0.43
N ALA A 117 -10.99 8.31 -0.47
CA ALA A 117 -10.75 6.88 -0.28
C ALA A 117 -11.27 6.36 1.07
N VAL A 118 -11.73 5.10 1.15
CA VAL A 118 -12.35 4.50 2.34
C VAL A 118 -11.79 3.12 2.62
N CYS A 119 -11.31 2.93 3.85
CA CYS A 119 -10.70 1.68 4.28
C CYS A 119 -11.73 0.76 4.96
N ASN A 120 -12.11 -0.35 4.30
CA ASN A 120 -12.96 -1.39 4.89
C ASN A 120 -12.08 -2.53 5.42
N LEU A 121 -11.90 -2.60 6.75
CA LEU A 121 -10.83 -3.42 7.36
C LEU A 121 -11.35 -4.60 8.18
N ALA A 122 -10.64 -5.73 8.10
CA ALA A 122 -10.76 -6.86 9.03
C ALA A 122 -9.40 -7.54 9.24
N SER A 123 -9.22 -8.26 10.34
CA SER A 123 -7.98 -8.98 10.63
C SER A 123 -8.20 -10.45 11.01
N ILE A 124 -7.31 -11.33 10.54
CA ILE A 124 -7.32 -12.76 10.85
C ILE A 124 -6.39 -13.05 12.03
N ALA A 125 -6.90 -13.72 13.06
CA ALA A 125 -6.11 -14.16 14.21
C ALA A 125 -5.31 -15.43 13.89
N LEU A 126 -4.04 -15.27 13.47
CA LEU A 126 -3.20 -16.37 12.97
C LEU A 126 -2.91 -17.44 14.02
N GLY A 127 -2.77 -17.07 15.29
CA GLY A 127 -2.57 -18.03 16.38
C GLY A 127 -3.72 -19.05 16.54
N LYS A 128 -4.94 -18.73 16.07
CA LYS A 128 -6.09 -19.66 16.07
C LYS A 128 -6.04 -20.71 14.95
N LEU A 129 -5.07 -20.58 14.05
CA LEU A 129 -4.85 -21.47 12.90
C LEU A 129 -3.65 -22.40 13.12
N VAL A 130 -3.08 -22.40 14.33
CA VAL A 130 -2.01 -23.32 14.71
C VAL A 130 -2.60 -24.51 15.46
N ASP A 131 -2.37 -25.70 14.93
CA ASP A 131 -2.48 -26.95 15.67
C ASP A 131 -1.22 -27.11 16.53
N VAL A 132 -1.37 -26.87 17.84
CA VAL A 132 -0.27 -26.89 18.81
C VAL A 132 0.26 -28.31 19.04
N GLU A 133 -0.60 -29.32 18.98
CA GLU A 133 -0.22 -30.72 19.23
C GLU A 133 0.66 -31.23 18.10
N ASN A 134 0.27 -30.95 16.85
CA ASN A 134 1.01 -31.40 15.67
C ASN A 134 2.04 -30.38 15.15
N ARG A 135 2.08 -29.17 15.74
CA ARG A 135 2.91 -28.03 15.30
C ARG A 135 2.74 -27.73 13.82
N LYS A 136 1.48 -27.63 13.37
CA LYS A 136 1.14 -27.37 11.97
C LYS A 136 0.26 -26.13 11.85
N PHE A 137 0.48 -25.39 10.77
CA PHE A 137 -0.37 -24.26 10.41
C PHE A 137 -1.48 -24.72 9.46
N ASP A 138 -2.73 -24.37 9.74
CA ASP A 138 -3.90 -24.78 8.96
C ASP A 138 -4.20 -23.78 7.83
N PHE A 139 -3.54 -23.98 6.69
CA PHE A 139 -3.74 -23.16 5.48
C PHE A 139 -5.13 -23.33 4.85
N LYS A 140 -5.77 -24.49 5.02
CA LYS A 140 -7.12 -24.71 4.49
C LYS A 140 -8.11 -23.80 5.21
N LYS A 141 -8.04 -23.76 6.54
CA LYS A 141 -8.86 -22.87 7.36
C LYS A 141 -8.54 -21.41 7.13
N LEU A 142 -7.27 -21.06 6.91
CA LEU A 142 -6.87 -19.70 6.50
C LEU A 142 -7.58 -19.28 5.20
N ARG A 143 -7.58 -20.14 4.19
CA ARG A 143 -8.31 -19.90 2.92
C ARG A 143 -9.79 -19.68 3.16
N ASP A 144 -10.44 -20.59 3.88
CA ASP A 144 -11.89 -20.53 4.12
C ASP A 144 -12.29 -19.22 4.85
N ILE A 145 -11.54 -18.82 5.88
CA ILE A 145 -11.77 -17.57 6.62
C ILE A 145 -11.52 -16.36 5.74
N THR A 146 -10.45 -16.35 4.94
CA THR A 146 -10.11 -15.21 4.07
C THR A 146 -11.22 -14.97 3.03
N ARG A 147 -11.77 -16.05 2.44
CA ARG A 147 -12.91 -15.96 1.52
C ARG A 147 -14.16 -15.38 2.21
N ILE A 148 -14.46 -15.82 3.44
CA ILE A 148 -15.58 -15.29 4.23
C ILE A 148 -15.39 -13.79 4.50
N ILE A 149 -14.20 -13.37 4.92
CA ILE A 149 -13.90 -11.96 5.20
C ILE A 149 -14.01 -11.13 3.93
N THR A 150 -13.47 -11.60 2.81
CA THR A 150 -13.58 -10.91 1.51
C THR A 150 -15.03 -10.60 1.16
N ARG A 151 -15.92 -11.61 1.26
CA ARG A 151 -17.37 -11.44 1.04
C ARG A 151 -18.02 -10.49 2.06
N ASN A 152 -17.59 -10.55 3.31
CA ASN A 152 -18.15 -9.68 4.36
C ASN A 152 -17.77 -8.22 4.14
N LEU A 153 -16.51 -7.93 3.79
CA LEU A 153 -16.05 -6.58 3.49
C LEU A 153 -16.71 -6.01 2.23
N ASP A 154 -16.90 -6.82 1.18
CA ASP A 154 -17.66 -6.38 0.00
C ASP A 154 -19.11 -6.00 0.34
N LYS A 155 -19.78 -6.76 1.22
CA LYS A 155 -21.11 -6.40 1.73
C LYS A 155 -21.11 -5.14 2.59
N ILE A 156 -20.02 -4.86 3.30
CA ILE A 156 -19.90 -3.63 4.11
C ILE A 156 -19.91 -2.41 3.20
N ILE A 157 -19.26 -2.46 2.03
CA ILE A 157 -19.27 -1.36 1.05
C ILE A 157 -20.71 -0.94 0.69
N GLU A 158 -21.61 -1.90 0.52
CA GLU A 158 -23.03 -1.62 0.21
C GLU A 158 -23.85 -1.09 1.39
N ARG A 159 -23.51 -1.52 2.60
CA ARG A 159 -24.30 -1.25 3.81
C ARG A 159 -23.79 -0.08 4.63
N ASN A 160 -22.58 0.39 4.35
CA ASN A 160 -21.93 1.43 5.13
C ASN A 160 -22.71 2.75 5.04
N TYR A 161 -22.70 3.50 6.14
CA TYR A 161 -23.17 4.89 6.15
C TYR A 161 -21.97 5.80 5.90
N TYR A 162 -21.95 6.47 4.75
CA TYR A 162 -20.85 7.35 4.37
C TYR A 162 -21.08 8.76 4.91
N PRO A 163 -20.10 9.35 5.60
CA PRO A 163 -20.25 10.69 6.18
C PRO A 163 -20.22 11.81 5.14
N VAL A 164 -19.62 11.55 3.97
CA VAL A 164 -19.51 12.50 2.84
C VAL A 164 -19.74 11.76 1.51
N LYS A 165 -20.21 12.45 0.48
CA LYS A 165 -20.64 11.83 -0.78
C LYS A 165 -19.46 11.33 -1.61
N GLU A 166 -18.33 12.03 -1.52
CA GLU A 166 -17.05 11.72 -2.15
C GLU A 166 -16.52 10.35 -1.67
N ALA A 167 -16.81 9.99 -0.42
CA ALA A 167 -16.46 8.70 0.17
C ALA A 167 -17.35 7.56 -0.36
N GLU A 168 -18.65 7.79 -0.43
CA GLU A 168 -19.57 6.83 -1.04
C GLU A 168 -19.23 6.59 -2.52
N TYR A 169 -18.95 7.68 -3.24
CA TYR A 169 -18.58 7.65 -4.65
C TYR A 169 -17.30 6.82 -4.89
N SER A 170 -16.21 7.13 -4.17
CA SER A 170 -14.94 6.40 -4.30
C SER A 170 -15.11 4.91 -3.95
N ASN A 171 -15.73 4.59 -2.80
CA ASN A 171 -15.82 3.21 -2.33
C ASN A 171 -16.71 2.35 -3.25
N LYS A 172 -17.81 2.89 -3.79
CA LYS A 172 -18.67 2.14 -4.74
C LYS A 172 -18.00 1.91 -6.10
N ARG A 173 -17.19 2.86 -6.56
CA ARG A 173 -16.54 2.85 -7.88
C ARG A 173 -15.34 1.90 -7.96
N HIS A 174 -14.55 1.82 -6.88
CA HIS A 174 -13.30 1.04 -6.85
C HIS A 174 -13.36 -0.19 -5.95
N ARG A 175 -14.31 -0.22 -5.01
CA ARG A 175 -14.58 -1.32 -4.07
C ARG A 175 -13.36 -1.88 -3.32
N PRO A 176 -12.44 -1.06 -2.79
CA PRO A 176 -11.27 -1.56 -2.08
C PRO A 176 -11.64 -2.19 -0.73
N ILE A 177 -10.89 -3.23 -0.35
CA ILE A 177 -10.99 -3.90 0.95
C ILE A 177 -9.59 -4.12 1.53
N GLY A 178 -9.46 -4.08 2.86
CA GLY A 178 -8.22 -4.35 3.57
C GLY A 178 -8.35 -5.56 4.48
N ILE A 179 -7.62 -6.63 4.17
CA ILE A 179 -7.57 -7.85 5.00
C ILE A 179 -6.17 -7.94 5.62
N GLY A 180 -6.11 -7.71 6.93
CA GLY A 180 -4.89 -7.80 7.72
C GLY A 180 -4.81 -9.08 8.55
N VAL A 181 -3.79 -9.12 9.41
CA VAL A 181 -3.57 -10.21 10.36
C VAL A 181 -3.27 -9.68 11.74
N GLN A 182 -3.47 -10.53 12.75
CA GLN A 182 -3.00 -10.32 14.11
C GLN A 182 -2.44 -11.63 14.66
N GLY A 183 -1.54 -11.56 15.63
CA GLY A 183 -0.95 -12.73 16.28
C GLY A 183 0.03 -13.53 15.40
N LEU A 184 0.78 -12.85 14.52
CA LEU A 184 1.84 -13.48 13.72
C LEU A 184 2.97 -14.02 14.62
N ALA A 185 3.41 -13.22 15.60
CA ALA A 185 4.41 -13.64 16.57
C ALA A 185 3.92 -14.83 17.41
N ASP A 186 2.66 -14.81 17.85
CA ASP A 186 2.03 -15.91 18.57
C ASP A 186 2.03 -17.20 17.74
N ALA A 187 1.68 -17.11 16.45
CA ALA A 187 1.70 -18.26 15.55
C ALA A 187 3.11 -18.87 15.46
N PHE A 188 4.14 -18.04 15.31
CA PHE A 188 5.55 -18.49 15.31
C PHE A 188 5.94 -19.13 16.66
N MET A 189 5.57 -18.52 17.78
CA MET A 189 5.85 -19.05 19.12
C MET A 189 5.20 -20.42 19.36
N LEU A 190 3.94 -20.59 18.96
CA LEU A 190 3.20 -21.85 19.08
C LEU A 190 3.83 -22.95 18.22
N LEU A 191 4.34 -22.60 17.03
CA LEU A 191 5.04 -23.51 16.13
C LEU A 191 6.51 -23.77 16.53
N ARG A 192 7.03 -23.03 17.51
CA ARG A 192 8.42 -23.06 17.96
C ARG A 192 9.42 -22.56 16.91
N TYR A 193 8.99 -21.63 16.07
CA TYR A 193 9.85 -20.96 15.10
C TYR A 193 10.33 -19.63 15.68
N PRO A 194 11.65 -19.42 15.88
CA PRO A 194 12.19 -18.10 16.15
C PRO A 194 11.78 -17.13 15.02
N TYR A 195 11.51 -15.87 15.35
CA TYR A 195 10.96 -14.91 14.37
C TYR A 195 11.83 -14.77 13.11
N GLU A 196 13.15 -14.83 13.28
CA GLU A 196 14.14 -14.64 12.19
C GLU A 196 14.57 -15.96 11.51
N SER A 197 13.99 -17.09 11.95
CA SER A 197 14.29 -18.43 11.40
C SER A 197 13.81 -18.58 9.95
N ASP A 198 14.42 -19.50 9.21
CA ASP A 198 14.03 -19.74 7.82
C ASP A 198 12.63 -20.37 7.72
N GLU A 199 12.23 -21.15 8.72
CA GLU A 199 10.87 -21.68 8.87
C GLU A 199 9.84 -20.56 9.06
N ALA A 200 10.13 -19.55 9.89
CA ALA A 200 9.25 -18.39 10.06
C ALA A 200 9.17 -17.54 8.79
N LYS A 201 10.28 -17.35 8.06
CA LYS A 201 10.29 -16.65 6.77
C LYS A 201 9.44 -17.36 5.73
N GLU A 202 9.53 -18.67 5.65
CA GLU A 202 8.76 -19.46 4.69
C GLU A 202 7.27 -19.48 5.05
N LEU A 203 6.95 -19.70 6.33
CA LEU A 203 5.58 -19.63 6.81
C LEU A 203 4.96 -18.24 6.58
N ASN A 204 5.72 -17.17 6.79
CA ASN A 204 5.29 -15.81 6.50
C ASN A 204 4.84 -15.66 5.04
N LYS A 205 5.68 -16.08 4.08
CA LYS A 205 5.32 -16.03 2.65
C LYS A 205 4.05 -16.82 2.37
N ARG A 206 3.98 -18.07 2.83
CA ARG A 206 2.84 -18.97 2.55
C ARG A 206 1.54 -18.48 3.16
N ILE A 207 1.57 -17.85 4.34
CA ILE A 207 0.38 -17.22 4.95
C ILE A 207 -0.15 -16.13 4.03
N PHE A 208 0.69 -15.16 3.65
CA PHE A 208 0.24 -14.01 2.86
C PHE A 208 -0.12 -14.39 1.41
N GLU A 209 0.56 -15.38 0.84
CA GLU A 209 0.22 -15.95 -0.47
C GLU A 209 -1.15 -16.65 -0.43
N THR A 210 -1.39 -17.48 0.59
CA THR A 210 -2.69 -18.15 0.78
C THR A 210 -3.81 -17.13 0.94
N MET A 211 -3.58 -16.08 1.73
CA MET A 211 -4.56 -14.99 1.91
C MET A 211 -4.83 -14.26 0.59
N TYR A 212 -3.78 -13.85 -0.12
CA TYR A 212 -3.92 -13.11 -1.37
C TYR A 212 -4.66 -13.92 -2.43
N TYR A 213 -4.27 -15.19 -2.62
CA TYR A 213 -4.96 -16.12 -3.53
C TYR A 213 -6.43 -16.27 -3.18
N SER A 214 -6.73 -16.53 -1.90
CA SER A 214 -8.10 -16.77 -1.44
C SER A 214 -9.00 -15.54 -1.56
N ALA A 215 -8.45 -14.35 -1.32
CA ALA A 215 -9.16 -13.09 -1.50
C ALA A 215 -9.45 -12.82 -2.99
N LEU A 216 -8.48 -13.04 -3.87
CA LEU A 216 -8.67 -12.91 -5.32
C LEU A 216 -9.71 -13.91 -5.85
N GLU A 217 -9.62 -15.18 -5.46
CA GLU A 217 -10.56 -16.22 -5.86
C GLU A 217 -12.00 -15.85 -5.49
N MET A 218 -12.22 -15.39 -4.26
CA MET A 218 -13.54 -14.90 -3.84
C MET A 218 -13.92 -13.60 -4.57
N SER A 219 -12.99 -12.68 -4.80
CA SER A 219 -13.29 -11.46 -5.57
C SER A 219 -13.71 -11.77 -7.01
N VAL A 220 -13.12 -12.80 -7.64
CA VAL A 220 -13.52 -13.28 -8.97
C VAL A 220 -14.91 -13.90 -8.94
N GLU A 221 -15.21 -14.74 -7.95
CA GLU A 221 -16.57 -15.28 -7.77
C GLU A 221 -17.63 -14.18 -7.60
N LEU A 222 -17.32 -13.13 -6.82
CA LEU A 222 -18.20 -11.96 -6.68
C LEU A 222 -18.35 -11.21 -8.01
N ALA A 223 -17.27 -11.05 -8.78
CA ALA A 223 -17.31 -10.41 -10.08
C ALA A 223 -18.11 -11.21 -11.13
N ILE A 224 -18.08 -12.55 -11.07
CA ILE A 224 -18.93 -13.42 -11.89
C ILE A 224 -20.41 -13.22 -11.53
N GLN A 225 -20.71 -13.06 -10.24
CA GLN A 225 -22.08 -12.92 -9.75
C GLN A 225 -22.68 -11.53 -9.96
N TYR A 226 -21.91 -10.48 -9.71
CA TYR A 226 -22.38 -9.09 -9.62
C TYR A 226 -21.80 -8.16 -10.70
N GLY A 227 -20.85 -8.66 -11.49
CA GLY A 227 -20.05 -7.85 -12.40
C GLY A 227 -18.78 -7.33 -11.74
N LYS A 228 -17.83 -6.92 -12.59
CA LYS A 228 -16.57 -6.26 -12.17
C LYS A 228 -16.88 -4.91 -11.52
N TYR A 229 -15.99 -4.44 -10.64
CA TYR A 229 -16.06 -3.04 -10.16
C TYR A 229 -15.86 -2.07 -11.35
N GLU A 230 -16.45 -0.87 -11.25
CA GLU A 230 -16.63 0.06 -12.38
C GLU A 230 -15.32 0.40 -13.11
N THR A 231 -14.22 0.48 -12.35
CA THR A 231 -12.91 0.91 -12.84
C THR A 231 -11.91 -0.24 -13.03
N TYR A 232 -12.41 -1.46 -13.19
CA TYR A 232 -11.57 -2.64 -13.41
C TYR A 232 -10.81 -2.58 -14.73
N GLU A 233 -11.50 -2.21 -15.81
CA GLU A 233 -10.88 -2.18 -17.14
C GLU A 233 -9.76 -1.13 -17.20
N GLY A 234 -8.58 -1.56 -17.66
CA GLY A 234 -7.37 -0.72 -17.72
C GLY A 234 -6.44 -0.88 -16.51
N SER A 235 -6.90 -1.50 -15.42
CA SER A 235 -6.06 -1.84 -14.26
C SER A 235 -4.98 -2.87 -14.61
N PRO A 236 -3.90 -2.99 -13.84
CA PRO A 236 -2.93 -4.10 -13.96
C PRO A 236 -3.61 -5.48 -13.95
N THR A 237 -4.55 -5.71 -13.02
CA THR A 237 -5.24 -6.99 -12.90
C THR A 237 -6.06 -7.32 -14.16
N SER A 238 -6.68 -6.34 -14.83
CA SER A 238 -7.38 -6.59 -16.10
C SER A 238 -6.46 -6.98 -17.25
N LYS A 239 -5.15 -6.75 -17.11
CA LYS A 239 -4.09 -7.13 -18.06
C LYS A 239 -3.37 -8.41 -17.64
N GLY A 240 -3.85 -9.10 -16.60
CA GLY A 240 -3.24 -10.32 -16.06
C GLY A 240 -2.02 -10.08 -15.18
N LEU A 241 -1.78 -8.86 -14.71
CA LEU A 241 -0.69 -8.54 -13.78
C LEU A 241 -1.22 -8.47 -12.35
N LEU A 242 -0.80 -9.41 -11.52
CA LEU A 242 -1.10 -9.44 -10.08
C LEU A 242 0.02 -8.79 -9.27
N GLN A 243 -0.18 -8.68 -7.96
CA GLN A 243 0.73 -7.92 -7.11
C GLN A 243 2.17 -8.43 -7.21
N PHE A 244 2.38 -9.74 -7.12
CA PHE A 244 3.72 -10.33 -7.18
C PHE A 244 4.41 -10.09 -8.55
N ASP A 245 3.65 -9.96 -9.64
CA ASP A 245 4.19 -9.62 -10.96
C ASP A 245 4.76 -8.19 -10.96
N LEU A 246 4.08 -7.24 -10.29
CA LEU A 246 4.55 -5.86 -10.14
C LEU A 246 5.83 -5.75 -9.29
N TRP A 247 6.15 -6.78 -8.52
CA TRP A 247 7.42 -6.90 -7.78
C TRP A 247 8.49 -7.70 -8.54
N ASN A 248 8.17 -8.24 -9.72
CA ASN A 248 9.00 -9.24 -10.43
C ASN A 248 9.37 -10.42 -9.51
N ALA A 249 8.47 -10.82 -8.61
CA ALA A 249 8.70 -11.92 -7.69
C ALA A 249 8.59 -13.26 -8.43
N LYS A 250 9.44 -14.22 -8.06
CA LYS A 250 9.32 -15.59 -8.57
C LYS A 250 8.17 -16.28 -7.85
N VAL A 251 7.27 -16.86 -8.61
CA VAL A 251 6.19 -17.72 -8.10
C VAL A 251 6.67 -19.16 -8.19
N ASP A 252 6.64 -19.88 -7.06
CA ASP A 252 6.90 -21.31 -7.06
C ASP A 252 5.66 -22.02 -7.61
N ASN A 253 5.79 -22.61 -8.81
CA ASN A 253 4.70 -23.34 -9.47
C ASN A 253 4.52 -24.78 -8.94
N ASN A 254 5.06 -25.09 -7.76
CA ASN A 254 5.10 -26.43 -7.18
C ASN A 254 3.96 -26.67 -6.18
#